data_AF-A0AAU1PME4-F1
#
_entry.id   AF-A0AAU1PME4-F1
#
_cell.length_a   1.000
_cell.length_b   1.000
_cell.length_c   1.000
_cell.angle_alpha   90.00
_cell.angle_beta   90.00
_cell.angle_gamma   90.00
#
_symmetry.space_group_name_H-M   'P 1'
#
loop_
_entity.id
_entity.type
_entity.pdbx_description
1 polymer ?
#
loop_
_entity_poly.entity_id
_entity_poly.type
_entity_poly.pdbx_seq_one_letter_code
_entity_poly.pdbx_strand_id
1 'polypeptide(L)' 'MTSETPRWFTSSYSDNGGQCIEVAANLVASRGIVPVRDSKDPSGPVLNFPTDAFTAFVAGVTAGEFGTA' A
#
# COMPACT_ATOMS: atom_id res chain seq x y z
N MET A 1 19.27 -5.90 -16.65
CA MET A 1 18.19 -5.09 -16.06
C MET A 1 17.85 -5.73 -14.73
N THR A 2 18.11 -5.05 -13.62
CA THR A 2 17.78 -5.58 -12.28
C THR A 2 16.27 -5.60 -12.12
N SER A 3 15.68 -6.79 -12.07
CA SER A 3 14.27 -6.94 -11.70
C SER A 3 14.11 -6.47 -10.26
N GLU A 4 13.46 -5.33 -10.08
CA GLU A 4 13.12 -4.83 -8.75
C GLU A 4 11.92 -5.59 -8.20
N THR A 5 12.06 -6.12 -6.98
CA THR A 5 11.01 -6.84 -6.25
C THR A 5 10.32 -5.92 -5.23
N PRO A 6 9.05 -6.20 -4.84
CA PRO A 6 8.37 -5.41 -3.82
C PRO A 6 9.13 -5.43 -2.49
N ARG A 7 9.34 -4.25 -1.89
CA ARG A 7 9.85 -4.09 -0.52
C ARG A 7 8.67 -3.71 0.37
N TRP A 8 8.07 -4.72 1.00
CA TRP A 8 6.90 -4.58 1.86
C TRP A 8 7.24 -3.81 3.14
N PHE A 9 6.37 -2.88 3.52
CA PHE A 9 6.40 -2.25 4.84
C PHE A 9 4.99 -2.03 5.37
N THR A 10 4.89 -1.98 6.69
CA THR A 10 3.67 -1.69 7.45
C THR A 10 3.80 -0.33 8.11
N SER A 11 2.68 0.36 8.37
CA SER A 11 2.68 1.62 9.10
C SER A 11 3.10 1.41 10.57
N SER A 12 3.91 2.32 11.12
CA SER A 12 4.24 2.32 12.56
C SER A 12 3.05 2.58 13.47
N TYR A 13 1.94 3.10 12.93
CA TYR A 13 0.71 3.36 13.66
C TYR A 13 -0.22 2.15 13.76
N SER A 14 0.14 0.99 13.19
CA SER A 14 -0.72 -0.21 13.15
C SER A 14 -0.51 -1.19 14.33
N ASP A 15 0.08 -0.75 15.45
CA ASP A 15 0.48 -1.61 16.57
C ASP A 15 -0.69 -2.03 17.51
N ASN A 16 -1.91 -1.57 17.21
CA ASN A 16 -3.09 -1.72 18.07
C ASN A 16 -3.93 -3.00 17.78
N GLY A 17 -3.29 -4.15 17.59
CA GLY A 17 -4.00 -5.45 17.55
C GLY A 17 -4.04 -6.20 16.22
N GLY A 18 -3.14 -5.90 15.29
CA GLY A 18 -2.86 -6.76 14.14
C GLY A 18 -2.67 -5.99 12.86
N GLN A 19 -1.48 -6.11 12.28
CA GLN A 19 -1.14 -5.58 10.96
C GLN A 19 -2.18 -6.09 9.94
N CYS A 20 -2.90 -5.18 9.28
CA CYS A 20 -3.96 -5.54 8.33
C CYS A 20 -3.53 -5.39 6.86
N ILE A 21 -2.54 -4.55 6.55
CA ILE A 21 -2.05 -4.35 5.18
C ILE A 21 -0.54 -4.05 5.13
N GLU A 22 0.12 -4.49 4.08
CA GLU A 22 1.47 -4.08 3.69
C GLU A 22 1.45 -3.39 2.33
N VAL A 23 2.35 -2.43 2.12
CA VAL A 23 2.50 -1.71 0.85
C VAL A 23 3.95 -1.72 0.37
N ALA A 24 4.18 -1.60 -0.94
CA ALA A 24 5.54 -1.56 -1.53
C ALA A 24 5.75 -0.35 -2.45
N ALA A 25 6.23 0.76 -1.89
CA ALA A 25 6.39 2.01 -2.65
C ALA A 25 7.62 2.04 -3.58
N ASN A 26 8.56 1.10 -3.43
CA ASN A 26 9.80 1.11 -4.23
C ASN A 26 9.56 0.88 -5.73
N LEU A 27 8.43 0.24 -6.09
CA LEU A 27 8.08 -0.02 -7.49
C LEU A 27 7.40 1.15 -8.20
N VAL A 28 7.15 2.27 -7.51
CA VAL A 28 6.51 3.46 -8.12
C VAL A 28 7.34 3.99 -9.28
N ALA A 29 8.64 4.21 -9.08
CA ALA A 29 9.50 4.80 -10.11
C ALA A 29 9.74 3.86 -11.29
N SER A 30 9.86 2.55 -11.04
CA SER A 30 10.22 1.56 -12.05
C SER A 30 9.01 0.92 -12.75
N ARG A 31 7.82 0.91 -12.12
CA ARG A 31 6.63 0.22 -12.62
C ARG A 31 5.33 1.04 -12.57
N GLY A 32 5.32 2.22 -11.94
CA GLY A 32 4.13 3.07 -11.84
C GLY A 32 2.99 2.50 -11.01
N ILE A 33 3.31 1.59 -10.07
CA ILE A 33 2.32 0.91 -9.22
C ILE A 33 2.72 0.94 -7.75
N VAL A 34 1.71 0.87 -6.89
CA VAL A 34 1.79 0.63 -5.45
C VAL A 34 1.09 -0.70 -5.14
N PRO A 35 1.84 -1.80 -4.99
CA PRO A 35 1.29 -3.06 -4.53
C PRO A 35 0.82 -2.95 -3.08
N VAL A 36 -0.33 -3.54 -2.78
CA VAL A 36 -0.94 -3.65 -1.45
C VAL A 36 -1.40 -5.09 -1.23
N ARG A 37 -1.15 -5.65 -0.05
CA ARG A 37 -1.60 -7.00 0.33
C ARG A 37 -2.01 -7.07 1.79
N ASP A 38 -2.71 -8.15 2.16
CA ASP A 38 -2.94 -8.51 3.55
C ASP A 38 -1.63 -9.04 4.17
N SER A 39 -1.18 -8.40 5.25
CA SER A 39 0.00 -8.86 6.01
C SER A 39 -0.20 -10.22 6.68
N LYS A 40 -1.45 -10.63 6.93
CA LYS A 40 -1.80 -11.92 7.54
C LYS A 40 -1.84 -13.06 6.52
N ASP A 41 -1.95 -12.74 5.24
CA ASP A 41 -1.81 -13.70 4.14
C ASP A 41 -0.80 -13.21 3.08
N PRO A 42 0.52 -13.28 3.39
CA PRO A 42 1.57 -12.83 2.46
C PRO A 42 1.61 -13.59 1.13
N SER A 43 1.05 -14.81 1.12
CA SER A 43 0.90 -15.67 -0.07
C SER A 43 -0.36 -15.36 -0.88
N GLY A 44 -1.27 -14.56 -0.32
CA GLY A 44 -2.53 -14.22 -0.92
C GLY A 44 -2.42 -13.22 -2.08
N PRO A 45 -3.57 -12.78 -2.62
CA PRO A 45 -3.60 -11.84 -3.72
C PRO A 45 -2.95 -10.49 -3.38
N VAL A 46 -2.28 -9.91 -4.39
CA VAL A 46 -1.69 -8.57 -4.33
C VAL A 46 -2.49 -7.63 -5.23
N LEU A 47 -2.97 -6.53 -4.68
CA LEU A 47 -3.64 -5.47 -5.43
C LEU A 47 -2.58 -4.47 -5.93
N ASN A 48 -2.50 -4.25 -7.23
CA ASN A 48 -1.56 -3.30 -7.83
C ASN A 48 -2.29 -2.01 -8.22
N PHE A 49 -2.19 -0.99 -7.39
CA PHE A 49 -2.81 0.30 -7.67
C PHE A 49 -1.89 1.16 -8.56
N PRO A 50 -2.41 1.84 -9.58
CA PRO A 50 -1.68 2.93 -10.23
C PRO A 50 -1.22 3.98 -9.22
N THR A 51 -0.03 4.56 -9.42
CA THR A 51 0.54 5.55 -8.49
C THR A 51 -0.38 6.74 -8.27
N ASP A 52 -0.96 7.29 -9.33
CA ASP A 52 -1.87 8.45 -9.28
C ASP A 52 -3.14 8.16 -8.47
N ALA A 53 -3.75 6.99 -8.68
CA ALA A 53 -4.91 6.54 -7.92
C ALA A 53 -4.58 6.38 -6.42
N PHE A 54 -3.43 5.79 -6.10
CA PHE A 54 -3.01 5.62 -4.70
C PHE A 54 -2.70 6.98 -4.04
N THR A 55 -2.06 7.90 -4.76
CA THR A 55 -1.81 9.27 -4.27
C THR A 55 -3.11 10.03 -4.01
N ALA A 56 -4.07 9.97 -4.93
CA ALA A 56 -5.38 10.60 -4.75
C ALA A 56 -6.13 10.02 -3.53
N PHE A 57 -6.08 8.70 -3.36
CA PHE A 57 -6.66 8.04 -2.19
C PHE A 57 -6.04 8.54 -0.87
N VAL A 58 -4.71 8.58 -0.77
CA VAL A 58 -4.02 9.08 0.44
C VAL A 58 -4.34 10.55 0.70
N ALA A 59 -4.41 11.37 -0.35
CA ALA A 59 -4.80 12.78 -0.22
C ALA A 59 -6.22 12.91 0.34
N GLY A 60 -7.18 12.15 -0.16
CA GLY A 60 -8.56 12.16 0.32
C GLY A 60 -8.69 11.69 1.77
N VAL A 61 -7.96 10.63 2.16
CA VAL A 61 -7.89 10.19 3.58
C VAL A 61 -7.35 11.30 4.47
N THR A 62 -6.28 11.97 4.04
CA THR A 62 -5.65 13.06 4.80
C THR A 62 -6.58 14.26 4.94
N ALA A 63 -7.37 14.56 3.90
CA ALA A 63 -8.36 15.63 3.88
C ALA A 63 -9.65 15.27 4.64
N GLY A 64 -9.81 14.03 5.13
CA GLY A 64 -11.00 13.57 5.83
C GLY A 64 -12.21 13.32 4.91
N GLU A 65 -11.98 13.15 3.60
CA GLU A 65 -13.04 13.01 2.59
C GLU A 65 -13.90 11.75 2.79
N PHE A 66 -13.35 10.73 3.45
CA PHE A 66 -13.99 9.42 3.58
C PHE A 66 -14.81 9.21 4.86
N GLY A 67 -14.83 10.18 5.79
CA GLY A 67 -15.63 10.12 7.03
C GLY A 67 -15.40 8.88 7.90
N THR A 68 -16.14 8.80 9.01
CA THR A 68 -16.37 7.56 9.76
C THR A 68 -17.84 7.21 9.59
N ALA A 69 -18.13 6.11 8.90
CA ALA A 69 -19.47 5.55 8.87
C ALA A 69 -19.94 5.15 10.29
#